data_AF-A0A174PDG7-F1
#
_entry.id   AF-A0A174PDG7-F1
#
_cell.length_a   1.000
_cell.length_b   1.000
_cell.length_c   1.000
_cell.angle_alpha   90.00
_cell.angle_beta   90.00
_cell.angle_gamma   90.00
#
_symmetry.space_group_name_H-M   'P 1'
#
loop_
_entity.id
_entity.type
_entity.pdbx_description
1 polymer ?
#
loop_
_entity_poly.entity_id
_entity_poly.type
_entity_poly.pdbx_seq_one_letter_code
_entity_poly.pdbx_strand_id
1 'polypeptide(L)' 'MDNEKELRQVYDILTAAWRAYREHYPPGNPQDDTYWSKLVDDLHEIESQYNCQLCRDILCNVASDLERKAKVLHQSK' A
#
# COMPACT_ATOMS: atom_id res chain seq x y z
N MET A 1 -8.37 7.37 27.68
CA MET A 1 -8.80 8.31 26.62
C MET A 1 -7.87 8.26 25.42
N ASP A 2 -6.57 8.02 25.62
CA ASP A 2 -5.59 7.91 24.52
C ASP A 2 -5.73 6.61 23.70
N ASN A 3 -6.01 5.47 24.35
CA ASN A 3 -6.15 4.19 23.64
C ASN A 3 -7.24 4.19 22.54
N GLU A 4 -8.35 4.91 22.71
CA GLU A 4 -9.42 4.94 21.71
C GLU A 4 -8.99 5.73 20.46
N LYS A 5 -8.25 6.82 20.66
CA LYS A 5 -7.69 7.63 19.56
C LYS A 5 -6.60 6.87 18.81
N GLU A 6 -5.71 6.21 19.54
CA GLU A 6 -4.67 5.35 18.96
C GLU A 6 -5.29 4.21 18.17
N LEU A 7 -6.27 3.50 18.74
CA LEU A 7 -6.96 2.41 18.06
C LEU A 7 -7.66 2.89 16.79
N ARG A 8 -8.34 4.04 16.85
CA ARG A 8 -8.98 4.64 15.67
C ARG A 8 -7.96 4.96 14.58
N GLN A 9 -6.83 5.57 14.93
CA GLN A 9 -5.77 5.86 13.98
C GLN A 9 -5.21 4.59 13.32
N VAL A 10 -5.05 3.50 14.08
CA VAL A 10 -4.65 2.19 13.54
C VAL A 10 -5.67 1.67 12.53
N TYR A 11 -6.97 1.72 12.86
CA TYR A 11 -8.02 1.30 11.92
C TYR A 11 -8.06 2.16 10.66
N ASP A 12 -7.85 3.47 10.79
CA ASP A 12 -7.83 4.40 9.66
C ASP A 12 -6.64 4.10 8.73
N ILE A 13 -5.45 3.85 9.28
CA ILE A 13 -4.26 3.43 8.52
C ILE A 13 -4.53 2.12 7.77
N LEU A 14 -5.03 1.09 8.47
CA LEU A 14 -5.32 -0.22 7.86
C LEU A 14 -6.36 -0.09 6.75
N THR A 15 -7.38 0.75 6.95
CA THR A 15 -8.43 0.99 5.95
C THR A 15 -7.89 1.70 4.72
N ALA A 16 -7.04 2.72 4.89
CA ALA A 16 -6.40 3.43 3.80
C ALA A 16 -5.49 2.50 2.98
N ALA A 17 -4.61 1.75 3.66
CA ALA A 17 -3.72 0.79 3.01
C ALA A 17 -4.50 -0.31 2.26
N TRP A 18 -5.59 -0.82 2.83
CA TRP A 18 -6.45 -1.80 2.16
C TRP A 18 -7.11 -1.25 0.89
N ARG A 19 -7.55 0.02 0.92
CA ARG A 19 -8.14 0.68 -0.26
C ARG A 19 -7.11 0.83 -1.38
N ALA A 20 -5.91 1.31 -1.06
CA ALA A 20 -4.81 1.39 -2.03
C ALA A 20 -4.45 0.02 -2.60
N TYR A 21 -4.29 -0.99 -1.74
CA TYR A 21 -4.03 -2.36 -2.19
C TYR A 21 -5.09 -2.85 -3.18
N ARG A 22 -6.37 -2.61 -2.88
CA ARG A 22 -7.48 -3.00 -3.76
C ARG A 22 -7.51 -2.26 -5.08
N GLU A 23 -7.16 -0.97 -5.12
CA GLU A 23 -7.15 -0.19 -6.35
C GLU A 23 -6.08 -0.67 -7.32
N HIS A 24 -4.95 -1.12 -6.79
CA HIS A 24 -3.80 -1.61 -7.55
C HIS A 24 -3.82 -3.13 -7.77
N TYR A 25 -4.86 -3.84 -7.34
CA TYR A 25 -4.99 -5.28 -7.53
C TYR A 25 -6.00 -5.65 -8.63
N PRO A 26 -5.67 -6.59 -9.55
CA PRO A 26 -4.39 -7.29 -9.69
C PRO A 26 -3.29 -6.34 -10.18
N PRO A 27 -2.03 -6.59 -9.80
CA PRO A 27 -0.95 -5.68 -10.16
C PRO A 27 -0.65 -5.71 -11.66
N GLY A 28 -0.14 -4.58 -12.15
CA GLY A 28 0.28 -4.38 -13.54
C GLY A 28 1.50 -5.20 -13.94
N ASN A 29 2.03 -4.92 -15.13
CA ASN A 29 3.27 -5.51 -15.61
C ASN A 29 4.44 -5.08 -14.70
N PRO A 30 5.32 -5.99 -14.24
CA PRO A 30 6.53 -5.62 -13.50
C PRO A 30 7.41 -4.55 -14.17
N GLN A 31 7.36 -4.43 -15.49
CA GLN A 31 8.14 -3.46 -16.28
C GLN A 31 7.37 -2.15 -16.57
N ASP A 32 6.15 -2.00 -16.05
CA ASP A 32 5.34 -0.80 -16.23
C ASP A 32 5.68 0.24 -15.16
N ASP A 33 6.68 1.07 -15.47
CA ASP A 33 7.10 2.17 -14.60
C ASP A 33 5.99 3.18 -14.32
N THR A 34 4.99 3.32 -15.22
CA THR A 34 3.86 4.23 -15.01
C THR A 34 2.96 3.71 -13.90
N TYR A 35 2.66 2.41 -13.92
CA TYR A 35 1.91 1.75 -12.85
C TYR A 35 2.65 1.87 -11.51
N TRP A 36 3.95 1.57 -11.46
CA TRP A 36 4.72 1.63 -10.21
C TRP A 36 4.87 3.06 -9.67
N SER A 37 5.04 4.04 -10.55
CA SER A 37 5.09 5.46 -10.15
C SER A 37 3.76 5.88 -9.51
N LYS A 38 2.62 5.53 -10.13
CA LYS A 38 1.30 5.81 -9.54
C LYS A 38 1.13 5.14 -8.17
N LEU A 39 1.53 3.87 -8.03
CA LEU A 39 1.46 3.18 -6.73
C LEU A 39 2.29 3.93 -5.67
N VAL A 40 3.51 4.36 -5.99
CA VAL A 40 4.36 5.10 -5.06
C VAL A 40 3.73 6.44 -4.67
N ASP A 41 3.15 7.16 -5.62
CA ASP A 41 2.46 8.43 -5.35
C ASP A 41 1.27 8.24 -4.40
N ASP A 42 0.42 7.24 -4.66
CA ASP A 42 -0.74 6.92 -3.81
C ASP A 42 -0.32 6.50 -2.40
N LEU A 43 0.76 5.71 -2.26
CA LEU A 43 1.28 5.30 -0.95
C LEU A 43 1.91 6.49 -0.20
N HIS A 44 2.62 7.40 -0.88
CA HIS A 44 3.15 8.61 -0.27
C HIS A 44 2.04 9.54 0.22
N GLU A 45 0.92 9.65 -0.51
CA GLU A 45 -0.22 10.44 -0.04
C GLU A 45 -0.73 9.90 1.31
N ILE A 46 -0.86 8.57 1.43
CA ILE A 46 -1.29 7.93 2.69
C ILE A 46 -0.23 8.14 3.80
N GLU A 47 1.05 7.98 3.49
CA GLU A 47 2.12 8.21 4.47
C GLU A 47 2.07 9.65 5.02
N SER A 48 1.83 10.64 4.16
CA SER A 48 1.75 12.06 4.55
C SER A 48 0.62 12.35 5.54
N GLN A 49 -0.46 11.56 5.52
CA GLN A 49 -1.64 11.74 6.38
C GLN A 49 -1.42 11.21 7.80
N TYR A 50 -0.67 10.12 7.98
CA TYR A 50 -0.50 9.46 9.28
C TYR A 50 0.91 9.57 9.87
N ASN A 51 1.94 9.69 9.01
CA ASN A 51 3.36 9.89 9.32
C ASN A 51 3.88 9.15 10.58
N CYS A 52 3.57 7.86 10.69
CA CYS A 52 3.99 7.02 11.80
C CYS A 52 4.63 5.71 11.32
N GLN A 53 5.39 5.05 12.20
CA GLN A 53 6.14 3.85 11.81
C GLN A 53 5.23 2.73 11.33
N LEU A 54 4.10 2.51 12.01
CA LEU A 54 3.12 1.52 11.61
C LEU A 54 2.58 1.75 10.19
N CYS A 55 2.32 3.01 9.82
CA CYS A 55 1.87 3.36 8.48
C CYS A 55 2.93 2.98 7.45
N ARG A 56 4.20 3.38 7.64
CA ARG A 56 5.30 3.01 6.74
C ARG A 56 5.45 1.49 6.60
N ASP A 57 5.42 0.75 7.71
CA ASP A 57 5.56 -0.71 7.71
C ASP A 57 4.43 -1.38 6.91
N ILE A 58 3.19 -0.90 7.07
CA ILE A 58 2.03 -1.42 6.33
C ILE A 58 2.15 -1.08 4.83
N LEU A 59 2.52 0.15 4.47
CA LEU A 59 2.65 0.56 3.07
C LEU A 59 3.79 -0.18 2.36
N CYS A 60 4.92 -0.41 3.04
CA CYS A 60 6.00 -1.26 2.52
C CYS A 60 5.53 -2.70 2.26
N ASN A 61 4.69 -3.27 3.15
CA ASN A 61 4.11 -4.59 2.94
C ASN A 61 3.15 -4.62 1.74
N VAL A 62 2.33 -3.58 1.55
CA VAL A 62 1.45 -3.42 0.37
C VAL A 62 2.27 -3.42 -0.91
N ALA A 63 3.30 -2.58 -1.00
CA ALA A 63 4.16 -2.49 -2.17
C ALA A 63 4.87 -3.83 -2.46
N SER A 64 5.44 -4.46 -1.44
CA SER A 64 6.16 -5.74 -1.56
C SER A 64 5.25 -6.88 -2.01
N ASP A 65 4.02 -6.93 -1.53
CA ASP A 65 3.04 -7.96 -1.94
C ASP A 65 2.60 -7.78 -3.40
N LEU A 66 2.29 -6.55 -3.81
CA LEU A 66 1.94 -6.23 -5.19
C LEU A 66 3.09 -6.53 -6.15
N GLU A 67 4.33 -6.16 -5.80
CA GLU A 67 5.53 -6.48 -6.59
C GLU A 67 5.72 -8.01 -6.73
N ARG A 68 5.62 -8.75 -5.62
CA ARG A 68 5.73 -10.21 -5.62
C ARG A 68 4.68 -10.84 -6.54
N LYS A 69 3.44 -10.37 -6.46
CA LYS A 69 2.34 -10.88 -7.30
C LYS A 69 2.48 -10.51 -8.76
N ALA A 70 2.95 -9.30 -9.07
CA ALA A 70 3.24 -8.88 -10.45
C ALA A 70 4.24 -9.84 -11.11
N LYS A 71 5.32 -10.18 -10.39
CA LYS A 71 6.35 -11.13 -10.84
C LYS A 71 5.76 -12.52 -11.10
N VAL A 72 4.95 -13.04 -10.19
CA VAL A 72 4.30 -14.36 -10.35
C VAL A 72 3.34 -14.38 -11.53
N LEU A 73 2.51 -13.34 -11.70
CA LEU A 73 1.55 -13.24 -12.80
C LEU A 73 2.24 -13.11 -14.16
N HIS A 74 3.37 -12.41 -14.21
CA HIS A 74 4.16 -12.27 -15.43
C HIS A 74 4.88 -13.56 -15.81
N GLN A 75 5.43 -14.29 -14.85
CA GLN A 75 6.08 -15.59 -15.08
C GLN A 75 5.12 -16.71 -15.49
N SER A 76 3.82 -16.53 -15.22
CA SER A 76 2.76 -17.49 -15.55
C SER A 76 2.15 -17.27 -16.94
N LYS A 77 2.64 -16.28 -17.70
CA LYS A 77 2.22 -15.95 -19.07
C LYS A 77 3.27 -16.40 -20.08
#